data_AF-A0A1F6P1E4-F1
#
_entry.id   AF-A0A1F6P1E4-F1
#
_cell.length_a   1.000
_cell.length_b   1.000
_cell.length_c   1.000
_cell.angle_alpha   90.00
_cell.angle_beta   90.00
_cell.angle_gamma   90.00
#
_symmetry.space_group_name_H-M   'P 1'
#
loop_
_entity.id
_entity.type
_entity.pdbx_description
1 polymer ?
#
loop_
_entity_poly.entity_id
_entity_poly.type
_entity_poly.pdbx_seq_one_letter_code
_entity_poly.pdbx_strand_id
1 'polypeptide(L)' 'MVGIISIIQVISAILLIIVVLMQQKGSGLGVAFGGSSNVYSSKRGLDKVLYRATIVFSIVFFGVSFLQVII' A
#
# COMPACT_ATOMS: atom_id res chain seq x y z
N MET A 1 18.71 -17.35 14.36
CA MET A 1 18.66 -15.88 14.28
C MET A 1 17.85 -15.35 13.09
N VAL A 2 17.77 -16.07 11.96
CA VAL A 2 17.02 -15.68 10.74
C VAL A 2 15.49 -15.71 10.89
N GLY A 3 14.94 -16.55 11.79
CA GLY A 3 13.49 -16.72 11.92
C GLY A 3 12.72 -15.44 12.31
N ILE A 4 13.29 -14.59 13.16
CA ILE A 4 12.63 -13.35 13.62
C ILE A 4 12.55 -12.33 12.48
N ILE A 5 13.60 -12.24 11.65
CA ILE A 5 13.65 -11.31 10.51
C ILE A 5 12.61 -11.72 9.46
N SER A 6 12.51 -13.01 9.13
CA SER A 6 11.47 -13.52 8.22
C SER A 6 10.05 -13.25 8.72
N ILE A 7 9.79 -13.38 10.03
CA ILE A 7 8.47 -13.07 10.61
C ILE A 7 8.14 -11.58 10.42
N ILE A 8 9.09 -10.69 10.70
CA ILE A 8 8.93 -9.24 10.50
C ILE A 8 8.69 -8.90 9.02
N GLN A 9 9.40 -9.58 8.11
CA GLN A 9 9.24 -9.38 6.66
C GLN A 9 7.84 -9.84 6.17
N VAL A 10 7.33 -10.97 6.65
CA VAL A 10 5.98 -11.43 6.29
C VAL A 10 4.91 -10.48 6.83
N ILE A 11 5.02 -10.03 8.08
CA ILE A 11 4.05 -9.11 8.69
C ILE A 11 4.04 -7.76 7.96
N SER A 12 5.22 -7.23 7.64
CA SER A 12 5.33 -5.96 6.89
C SER A 12 4.81 -6.07 5.46
N ALA A 13 5.00 -7.23 4.78
CA ALA A 13 4.38 -7.49 3.48
C ALA A 13 2.85 -7.45 3.54
N ILE A 14 2.25 -8.14 4.52
CA ILE A 14 0.79 -8.20 4.68
C ILE A 14 0.22 -6.80 4.95
N LEU A 15 0.84 -6.04 5.85
CA LEU A 15 0.42 -4.66 6.14
C LEU A 15 0.48 -3.77 4.91
N LEU A 16 1.54 -3.90 4.10
CA LEU A 16 1.65 -3.15 2.85
C LEU A 16 0.56 -3.51 1.86
N ILE A 17 0.26 -4.80 1.69
CA ILE A 17 -0.83 -5.25 0.80
C ILE A 17 -2.16 -4.62 1.23
N ILE A 18 -2.49 -4.68 2.52
CA ILE A 18 -3.72 -4.09 3.06
C ILE A 18 -3.78 -2.58 2.80
N VAL A 19 -2.68 -1.87 3.09
CA VAL A 19 -2.59 -0.42 2.90
C VAL A 19 -2.72 -0.04 1.42
N VAL A 20 -2.10 -0.80 0.50
CA VAL A 20 -2.20 -0.59 -0.96
C VAL A 20 -3.61 -0.84 -1.48
N LEU A 21 -4.26 -1.93 -1.05
CA LEU A 21 -5.65 -2.21 -1.45
C LEU A 21 -6.61 -1.13 -0.95
N MET A 22 -6.41 -0.63 0.27
CA MET A 22 -7.25 0.42 0.85
C MET A 22 -7.08 1.79 0.15
N GLN A 23 -6.01 1.98 -0.61
CA GLN A 23 -5.82 3.16 -1.48
C GLN A 23 -6.50 3.04 -2.84
N GLN A 24 -6.90 1.84 -3.29
CA GLN A 24 -7.62 1.68 -4.55
C GLN A 24 -9.07 2.16 -4.43
N LYS A 25 -9.25 3.48 -4.44
CA LYS A 25 -10.57 4.11 -4.51
C LYS A 25 -10.87 4.49 -5.95
N GLY A 26 -11.70 3.70 -6.62
CA GLY A 26 -12.50 4.18 -7.75
C GLY A 26 -12.00 3.91 -9.18
N SER A 27 -10.93 3.14 -9.38
CA SER A 27 -10.57 2.61 -10.71
C SER A 27 -11.15 1.20 -10.92
N GLY A 28 -12.44 1.03 -10.65
CA GLY A 28 -13.16 -0.23 -10.89
C GLY A 28 -13.68 -0.31 -12.34
N LEU A 29 -14.06 -1.52 -12.76
CA LEU A 29 -14.67 -1.84 -14.07
C LEU A 29 -15.78 -0.88 -14.50
N GLY A 30 -16.47 -0.20 -13.58
CA GLY A 30 -17.49 0.81 -13.88
C GLY A 30 -17.00 2.00 -14.74
N VAL A 31 -15.70 2.33 -14.70
CA VAL A 31 -15.10 3.35 -15.59
C VAL A 31 -14.97 2.83 -17.03
N ALA A 32 -14.77 1.52 -17.21
CA ALA A 32 -14.68 0.88 -18.53
C ALA A 32 -16.04 0.71 -19.23
N PHE A 33 -17.15 0.80 -18.48
CA PHE A 33 -18.52 0.62 -18.98
C PHE A 33 -19.31 1.94 -19.16
N GLY A 34 -18.63 3.10 -19.23
CA GLY A 34 -19.27 4.37 -19.60
C GLY A 34 -20.17 5.00 -18.54
N GLY A 35 -20.11 4.54 -17.28
CA GLY A 35 -20.89 5.09 -16.17
C GLY A 35 -20.32 6.40 -15.66
N SER A 36 -20.66 7.53 -16.29
CA SER A 36 -20.35 8.86 -15.77
C SER A 36 -21.28 9.21 -14.61
N SER A 37 -20.92 8.79 -13.39
CA SER A 37 -21.27 9.55 -12.20
C SER A 37 -19.97 9.93 -11.50
N ASN A 38 -19.23 10.83 -12.14
CA ASN A 38 -18.00 11.43 -11.66
C ASN A 38 -18.28 12.43 -10.52
N VAL A 39 -18.97 11.99 -9.47
CA VAL A 39 -18.84 12.63 -8.16
C VAL A 39 -17.59 12.05 -7.51
N TYR A 40 -16.42 12.34 -8.10
CA TYR A 40 -15.15 12.28 -7.40
C TYR A 40 -15.15 13.44 -6.40
N SER A 41 -15.86 13.29 -5.29
CA SER A 41 -15.64 14.13 -4.13
C SER A 41 -14.27 13.77 -3.59
N SER A 42 -13.26 14.44 -4.14
CA SER A 42 -11.88 14.39 -3.67
C SER A 42 -11.93 14.84 -2.21
N LYS A 43 -11.97 13.88 -1.27
CA LYS A 43 -11.68 14.15 0.13
C LYS A 43 -10.19 14.44 0.22
N ARG A 44 -9.82 15.67 -0.14
CA ARG A 44 -8.47 16.22 -0.38
C ARG A 44 -7.40 15.93 0.69
N GLY A 45 -7.78 15.42 1.87
CA GLY A 45 -6.89 15.15 3.00
C GLY A 45 -6.53 13.67 3.19
N LEU A 46 -7.53 12.80 3.34
CA LEU A 46 -7.30 11.40 3.76
C LEU A 46 -6.51 10.60 2.72
N ASP A 47 -6.83 10.76 1.43
CA ASP A 47 -6.13 10.03 0.37
C ASP A 47 -4.66 10.46 0.24
N LYS A 48 -4.34 11.74 0.53
CA LYS A 48 -2.96 12.24 0.55
C LYS A 48 -2.16 11.69 1.73
N VAL A 49 -2.80 11.51 2.89
CA VAL A 49 -2.16 10.90 4.07
C VAL A 49 -1.90 9.41 3.82
N LEU A 50 -2.88 8.68 3.28
CA LEU A 50 -2.74 7.27 2.89
C LEU A 50 -1.61 7.06 1.86
N TYR A 51 -1.52 7.93 0.85
CA TYR A 51 -0.46 7.87 -0.15
C TYR A 51 0.94 8.04 0.49
N ARG A 52 1.10 9.06 1.35
CA ARG A 52 2.38 9.30 2.05
C ARG A 52 2.74 8.16 3.01
N ALA A 53 1.76 7.63 3.74
CA ALA A 53 1.97 6.50 4.64
C ALA A 53 2.48 5.27 3.89
N THR A 54 1.94 5.00 2.71
CA THR A 54 2.35 3.87 1.87
C THR A 54 3.76 4.01 1.37
N ILE A 55 4.17 5.21 0.93
CA ILE A 55 5.56 5.46 0.53
C ILE A 55 6.50 5.14 1.69
N VAL A 56 6.19 5.60 2.90
CA VAL A 56 7.01 5.32 4.09
C VAL A 56 7.06 3.82 4.37
N PHE A 57 5.91 3.13 4.39
CA PHE A 57 5.88 1.68 4.61
C PHE A 57 6.61 0.90 3.52
N SER A 58 6.53 1.33 2.26
CA SER A 58 7.22 0.69 1.15
C SER A 58 8.74 0.81 1.30
N ILE A 59 9.24 2.00 1.66
CA ILE A 59 10.69 2.20 1.90
C ILE A 59 11.18 1.31 3.04
N VAL A 60 10.43 1.24 4.15
CA VAL A 60 10.79 0.39 5.29
C VAL A 60 10.80 -1.09 4.90
N PHE A 61 9.78 -1.56 4.18
CA PHE A 61 9.71 -2.94 3.71
C PHE A 61 10.86 -3.32 2.79
N PHE A 62 11.14 -2.48 1.78
CA PHE A 62 12.26 -2.72 0.87
C PHE A 62 13.59 -2.69 1.59
N GLY A 63 13.79 -1.75 2.53
CA GLY A 63 15.00 -1.67 3.35
C GLY A 63 15.22 -2.93 4.20
N VAL A 64 14.17 -3.41 4.89
CA VAL A 64 14.23 -4.64 5.69
C VAL A 64 14.45 -5.87 4.81
N SER A 65 13.77 -5.94 3.65
CA SER A 65 13.94 -7.04 2.69
C SER A 65 15.37 -7.10 2.15
N PHE A 66 15.98 -5.95 1.84
CA PHE A 66 17.36 -5.89 1.35
C PHE A 66 18.37 -6.30 2.42
N LEU A 67 18.16 -5.85 3.67
CA LEU A 67 18.94 -6.28 4.84
C LEU A 67 18.83 -7.79 5.08
N GLN A 68 17.65 -8.37 4.93
CA GLN A 68 17.43 -9.81 5.07
C GLN A 68 18.16 -10.62 3.98
N VAL A 69 18.31 -10.09 2.76
CA VAL A 69 19.03 -10.79 1.68
C VAL A 69 20.55 -10.73 1.86
N ILE A 70 21.07 -9.66 2.46
CA ILE A 70 22.51 -9.46 2.66
C ILE A 70 23.06 -10.24 3.85
N ILE A 71 22.25 -10.45 4.89
CA ILE A 71 22.60 -11.19 6.12
C ILE A 71 22.33 -12.68 5.95
#